data_AF-A0A699L473-F1
#
_entry.id   AF-A0A699L473-F1
#
_cell.length_a   1.000
_cell.length_b   1.000
_cell.length_c   1.000
_cell.angle_alpha   90.00
_cell.angle_beta   90.00
_cell.angle_gamma   90.00
#
_symmetry.space_group_name_H-M   'P 1'
#
loop_
_entity.id
_entity.type
_entity.pdbx_description
1 polymer ?
#
loop_
_entity_poly.entity_id
_entity_poly.type
_entity_poly.pdbx_seq_one_letter_code
_entity_poly.pdbx_strand_id
1 'polypeptide(L)'
;MKQMQSLASSLTSLKLEFSNDLTYPPGMASKSANQAFLENGGIQVLSKRDTKTFRKCRSMAKRGEYPPLLIVYDSCEGLIVTHDLSASSRRESYFRYKFSYPQCFC
;
A
#
# COMPACT_ATOMS: atom_id res chain seq x y z
N MET A 1 12.41 7.17 -10.76
CA MET A 1 13.17 7.00 -9.49
C MET A 1 12.65 7.87 -8.36
N LYS A 2 12.19 9.10 -8.63
CA LYS A 2 11.67 10.05 -7.63
C LYS A 2 10.62 9.46 -6.67
N GLN A 3 9.72 8.61 -7.17
CA GLN A 3 8.67 7.95 -6.39
C GLN A 3 9.26 7.11 -5.24
N MET A 4 10.04 6.09 -5.59
CA MET A 4 10.64 5.19 -4.59
C MET A 4 11.68 5.89 -3.71
N GLN A 5 12.35 6.93 -4.21
CA GLN A 5 13.23 7.75 -3.38
C GLN A 5 12.45 8.49 -2.29
N SER A 6 11.31 9.10 -2.62
CA SER A 6 10.47 9.78 -1.61
C SER A 6 9.96 8.81 -0.54
N LEU A 7 9.60 7.57 -0.93
CA LEU A 7 9.23 6.51 -0.01
C LEU A 7 10.41 6.08 0.88
N ALA A 8 11.58 5.81 0.28
CA ALA A 8 12.77 5.37 1.01
C ALA A 8 13.23 6.40 2.06
N SER A 9 13.27 7.69 1.71
CA SER A 9 13.61 8.75 2.66
C SER A 9 12.62 8.82 3.81
N SER A 10 11.33 8.64 3.54
CA SER A 10 10.27 8.68 4.54
C SER A 10 10.32 7.47 5.48
N LEU A 11 10.58 6.27 4.96
CA LEU A 11 10.77 5.08 5.80
C LEU A 11 12.03 5.21 6.67
N THR A 12 13.10 5.77 6.11
CA THR A 12 14.36 5.98 6.84
C THR A 12 14.19 6.96 7.99
N SER A 13 13.45 8.07 7.80
CA SER A 13 13.19 9.01 8.90
C SER A 13 12.36 8.40 10.04
N LEU A 14 11.50 7.43 9.70
CA LEU A 14 10.70 6.65 10.66
C LEU A 14 11.43 5.41 11.21
N LYS A 15 12.66 5.13 10.76
CA LYS A 15 13.43 3.92 11.10
C LYS A 15 12.68 2.63 10.77
N LEU A 16 12.00 2.60 9.62
CA LEU A 16 11.24 1.46 9.12
C LEU A 16 11.94 0.84 7.91
N GLU A 17 11.76 -0.46 7.75
CA GLU A 17 12.18 -1.20 6.55
C GLU A 17 11.02 -1.32 5.55
N PHE A 18 11.36 -1.31 4.27
CA PHE A 18 10.37 -1.52 3.22
C PHE A 18 9.92 -2.98 3.18
N SER A 19 8.61 -3.21 3.26
CA SER A 19 7.96 -4.48 2.92
C SER A 19 6.75 -4.23 2.03
N ASN A 20 6.60 -5.05 0.99
CA ASN A 20 5.43 -5.05 0.11
C ASN A 20 4.56 -6.31 0.30
N ASP A 21 4.77 -7.03 1.39
CA ASP A 21 4.08 -8.26 1.73
C ASP A 21 3.69 -8.23 3.22
N LEU A 22 2.62 -8.95 3.56
CA LEU A 22 2.25 -9.18 4.95
C LEU A 22 3.31 -10.07 5.62
N THR A 23 3.80 -9.63 6.78
CA THR A 23 4.75 -10.37 7.61
C THR A 23 4.07 -10.90 8.87
N TYR A 24 4.56 -12.03 9.38
CA TYR A 24 4.04 -12.70 10.58
C TYR A 24 5.21 -13.05 11.50
N PRO A 25 5.75 -12.07 12.25
CA PRO A 25 6.92 -12.29 13.10
C PRO A 25 6.59 -13.18 14.31
N PRO A 26 7.57 -13.92 14.87
CA PRO A 26 7.38 -14.67 16.10
C PRO A 26 6.92 -13.78 17.27
N GLY A 27 6.06 -14.30 18.14
CA GLY A 27 5.49 -13.55 19.26
C GLY A 27 4.33 -12.61 18.89
N MET A 28 3.97 -12.54 17.59
CA MET A 28 2.75 -11.88 17.11
C MET A 28 1.79 -12.91 16.49
N ALA A 29 0.67 -12.45 15.92
CA ALA A 29 -0.29 -13.33 15.26
C ALA A 29 0.37 -14.14 14.13
N SER A 30 0.01 -15.42 14.05
CA SER A 30 0.50 -16.32 13.00
C SER A 30 -0.25 -16.09 11.68
N LYS A 31 0.33 -16.56 10.58
CA LYS A 31 -0.35 -16.56 9.27
C LYS A 31 -1.65 -17.36 9.28
N SER A 32 -1.72 -18.44 10.08
CA SER A 32 -2.94 -19.24 10.22
C SER A 32 -4.05 -18.52 10.97
N ALA A 33 -3.77 -17.44 11.69
CA ALA A 33 -4.81 -16.61 12.30
C ALA A 33 -5.52 -15.70 11.29
N ASN A 34 -4.86 -15.35 10.16
CA ASN A 34 -5.45 -14.53 9.11
C ASN A 34 -6.33 -15.39 8.19
N GLN A 35 -7.57 -15.64 8.63
CA GLN A 35 -8.56 -16.39 7.87
C GLN A 35 -9.80 -15.53 7.64
N ALA A 36 -10.08 -15.23 6.37
CA ALA A 36 -11.16 -14.35 5.94
C ALA A 36 -12.57 -14.72 6.45
N PHE A 37 -12.84 -15.99 6.75
CA PHE A 37 -14.14 -16.40 7.27
C PHE A 37 -14.34 -16.07 8.76
N LEU A 38 -13.27 -15.70 9.48
CA LEU A 38 -13.35 -15.24 10.86
C LEU A 38 -13.90 -13.80 10.95
N GLU A 39 -14.02 -13.09 9.83
CA GLU A 39 -14.58 -11.73 9.77
C GLU A 39 -16.09 -11.76 10.05
N ASN A 40 -16.52 -10.98 11.06
CA ASN A 40 -17.93 -10.86 11.39
C ASN A 40 -18.66 -10.04 10.32
N GLY A 41 -19.75 -10.58 9.76
CA GLY A 41 -20.42 -10.00 8.60
C GLY A 41 -19.78 -10.37 7.26
N GLY A 42 -18.71 -11.18 7.28
CA GLY A 42 -18.02 -11.67 6.09
C GLY A 42 -17.15 -10.62 5.39
N ILE A 43 -16.38 -11.08 4.41
CA ILE A 43 -15.50 -10.22 3.62
C ILE A 43 -15.79 -10.38 2.12
N GLN A 44 -15.65 -9.28 1.37
CA GLN A 44 -15.77 -9.31 -0.07
C GLN A 44 -14.66 -10.19 -0.68
N VAL A 45 -15.06 -11.16 -1.51
CA VAL A 45 -14.13 -12.05 -2.22
C VAL A 45 -13.67 -11.39 -3.52
N LEU A 46 -12.36 -11.32 -3.72
CA LEU A 46 -11.77 -10.75 -4.93
C LEU A 46 -12.09 -11.62 -6.16
N SER A 47 -12.58 -11.00 -7.23
CA SER A 47 -12.90 -11.73 -8.47
C SER A 47 -11.63 -12.31 -9.12
N LYS A 48 -11.79 -13.32 -9.99
CA LYS A 48 -10.67 -13.89 -10.76
C LYS A 48 -9.96 -12.83 -11.62
N ARG A 49 -10.73 -11.91 -12.20
CA ARG A 49 -10.21 -10.80 -13.02
C ARG A 49 -9.35 -9.87 -12.17
N ASP A 50 -9.87 -9.44 -11.02
CA ASP A 50 -9.17 -8.47 -10.18
C ASP A 50 -7.95 -9.12 -9.50
N THR A 51 -8.01 -10.43 -9.20
CA THR A 51 -6.83 -11.22 -8.76
C THR A 51 -5.72 -11.23 -9.81
N LYS A 52 -6.07 -11.33 -11.11
CA LYS A 52 -5.08 -11.24 -12.20
C LYS A 52 -4.48 -9.84 -12.29
N THR A 53 -5.29 -8.80 -12.14
CA THR A 53 -4.83 -7.40 -12.08
C THR A 53 -3.88 -7.19 -10.90
N PHE A 54 -4.23 -7.67 -9.71
CA PHE A 54 -3.37 -7.60 -8.53
C PHE A 54 -2.00 -8.27 -8.76
N ARG A 55 -1.99 -9.48 -9.34
CA ARG A 55 -0.75 -10.18 -9.69
C ARG A 55 0.09 -9.40 -10.72
N LYS A 56 -0.56 -8.75 -11.68
CA LYS A 56 0.12 -7.88 -12.65
C LYS A 56 0.80 -6.70 -11.94
N CYS A 57 0.11 -5.99 -11.07
CA CYS A 57 0.69 -4.88 -10.30
C CYS A 57 1.89 -5.34 -9.44
N ARG A 58 1.78 -6.49 -8.79
CA ARG A 58 2.91 -7.06 -8.02
C ARG A 58 4.10 -7.40 -8.91
N SER A 59 3.87 -7.93 -10.10
CA SER A 59 4.92 -8.21 -11.08
C SER A 59 5.57 -6.94 -11.61
N MET A 60 4.81 -5.87 -11.82
CA MET A 60 5.31 -4.54 -12.19
C MET A 60 6.21 -3.98 -11.08
N ALA A 61 5.76 -3.98 -9.83
CA ALA A 61 6.56 -3.50 -8.69
C ALA A 61 7.91 -4.25 -8.57
N LYS A 62 7.92 -5.57 -8.75
CA LYS A 62 9.15 -6.38 -8.76
C LYS A 62 10.15 -5.98 -9.85
N ARG A 63 9.69 -5.39 -10.95
CA ARG A 63 10.53 -4.86 -12.04
C ARG A 63 10.88 -3.39 -11.88
N GLY A 64 10.51 -2.77 -10.76
CA GLY A 64 10.74 -1.34 -10.52
C GLY A 64 9.66 -0.43 -11.11
N GLU A 65 8.59 -0.99 -11.68
CA GLU A 65 7.45 -0.24 -12.20
C GLU A 65 6.44 0.02 -11.06
N TYR A 66 6.64 1.13 -10.35
CA TYR A 66 5.79 1.55 -9.23
C TYR A 66 4.70 2.52 -9.67
N PRO A 67 3.57 2.60 -8.95
CA PRO A 67 2.55 3.60 -9.24
C PRO A 67 3.15 5.02 -9.10
N PRO A 68 2.62 6.01 -9.84
CA PRO A 68 3.12 7.39 -9.84
C PRO A 68 2.72 8.12 -8.55
N LEU A 69 3.25 7.67 -7.40
CA LEU A 69 2.99 8.22 -6.09
C LEU A 69 4.25 8.83 -5.48
N LEU A 70 4.09 9.96 -4.79
CA LEU A 70 5.14 10.66 -4.05
C LEU A 70 4.74 10.82 -2.59
N ILE A 71 5.71 10.66 -1.70
CA ILE A 71 5.56 11.02 -0.29
C ILE A 71 6.10 12.43 -0.08
N VAL A 72 5.28 13.29 0.53
CA VAL A 72 5.59 14.70 0.80
C VAL A 72 5.29 15.00 2.26
N TYR A 73 6.08 15.86 2.89
CA TYR A 73 5.79 16.34 4.24
C TYR A 73 4.92 17.59 4.19
N ASP A 74 3.79 17.53 4.88
CA ASP A 74 2.91 18.65 5.18
C ASP A 74 3.00 18.99 6.67
N SER A 75 3.02 20.28 7.02
CA SER A 75 3.21 20.71 8.41
C SER A 75 2.02 20.38 9.33
N CYS A 76 0.83 20.19 8.77
CA CYS A 76 -0.40 19.91 9.51
C CYS A 76 -0.73 18.42 9.54
N GLU A 77 -0.46 17.71 8.43
CA GLU A 77 -0.82 16.29 8.27
C GLU A 77 0.37 15.33 8.44
N GLY A 78 1.60 15.85 8.45
CA GLY A 78 2.82 15.04 8.46
C GLY A 78 3.11 14.45 7.07
N LEU A 79 3.52 13.19 7.00
CA LEU A 79 3.82 12.53 5.72
C LEU A 79 2.53 12.18 4.98
N ILE A 80 2.32 12.79 3.81
CA ILE A 80 1.18 12.55 2.92
C ILE A 80 1.60 11.87 1.62
N VAL A 81 0.68 11.13 1.00
CA VAL A 81 0.89 10.50 -0.30
C VAL A 81 0.13 11.27 -1.38
N THR A 82 0.85 11.70 -2.43
CA THR A 82 0.34 12.50 -3.55
C THR A 82 0.64 11.83 -4.88
N HIS A 83 -0.03 12.27 -5.95
CA HIS A 83 0.24 11.80 -7.30
C HIS A 83 1.40 12.57 -7.94
N ASP A 84 2.32 11.86 -8.60
CA ASP A 84 3.39 12.48 -9.39
C ASP A 84 2.85 12.98 -10.73
N LEU A 85 2.45 14.24 -10.77
CA LEU A 85 1.92 14.89 -11.99
C LEU A 85 2.96 15.04 -13.11
N SER A 86 4.25 14.87 -12.81
CA SER A 86 5.31 14.89 -13.83
C SER A 86 5.39 13.59 -14.65
N ALA A 87 4.77 12.51 -14.17
CA ALA A 87 4.71 11.22 -14.88
C ALA A 87 3.47 11.08 -15.78
N SER A 88 2.52 12.03 -15.74
CA SER A 88 1.23 11.94 -16.43
C SER A 88 1.24 12.57 -17.83
N SER A 89 1.69 11.80 -18.82
CA SER A 89 1.33 12.04 -20.24
C SER A 89 0.01 11.36 -20.65
N ARG A 90 -0.62 10.54 -19.80
CA ARG A 90 -1.93 9.95 -20.09
C ARG A 90 -2.90 10.15 -18.94
N ARG A 91 -4.02 10.82 -19.24
CA ARG A 91 -5.18 11.01 -18.37
C ARG A 91 -5.76 9.65 -18.01
N GLU A 92 -5.91 9.35 -16.72
CA GLU A 92 -7.06 8.63 -16.17
C GLU A 92 -7.06 8.62 -14.63
N SER A 93 -8.11 9.23 -14.08
CA SER A 93 -8.79 8.92 -12.82
C SER A 93 -8.01 8.96 -11.49
N TYR A 94 -8.24 10.08 -10.79
CA TYR A 94 -7.90 10.34 -9.40
C TYR A 94 -8.36 9.24 -8.43
N PHE A 95 -7.44 8.69 -7.64
CA PHE A 95 -7.76 7.99 -6.39
C PHE A 95 -7.15 8.77 -5.21
N ARG A 96 -8.01 9.45 -4.45
CA ARG A 96 -7.68 10.02 -3.15
C ARG A 96 -7.78 8.88 -2.14
N TYR A 97 -6.66 8.25 -1.78
CA TYR A 97 -6.64 7.21 -0.76
C TYR A 97 -6.83 7.87 0.61
N LYS A 98 -8.06 7.88 1.14
CA LYS A 98 -8.29 8.06 2.57
C LYS A 98 -8.10 6.71 3.25
N PHE A 99 -6.97 6.52 3.93
CA PHE A 99 -6.82 5.44 4.90
C PHE A 99 -7.63 5.83 6.14
N SER A 100 -8.83 5.28 6.28
CA SER A 100 -9.47 5.19 7.58
C SER A 100 -9.00 3.87 8.18
N TYR A 101 -8.16 3.90 9.21
CA TYR A 101 -7.89 2.73 10.02
C TYR A 101 -9.15 2.43 10.84
N PRO A 102 -9.86 1.30 10.63
CA PRO A 102 -10.69 0.78 11.70
C PRO A 102 -9.73 0.27 12.78
N GLN A 103 -9.83 0.82 13.98
CA GLN A 103 -9.24 0.20 15.16
C GLN A 103 -9.79 -1.22 15.25
N CYS A 104 -8.92 -2.21 15.04
CA CYS A 104 -9.20 -3.59 15.45
C CYS A 104 -9.29 -3.58 16.97
N PHE A 105 -10.49 -3.44 17.53
CA PHE A 105 -10.75 -3.86 18.90
C PHE A 105 -10.88 -5.38 18.87
N CYS A 106 -10.06 -6.04 19.68
CA CYS A 106 -10.23 -7.45 20.05
C CYS A 106 -11.61 -7.70 20.68
#